data_AF-A0A7V8VHM0-F1
#
_entry.id   AF-A0A7V8VHM0-F1
#
_cell.length_a   1.000
_cell.length_b   1.000
_cell.length_c   1.000
_cell.angle_alpha   90.00
_cell.angle_beta   90.00
_cell.angle_gamma   90.00
#
_symmetry.space_group_name_H-M   'P 1'
#
loop_
_entity.id
_entity.type
_entity.pdbx_description
1 polymer ?
#
loop_
_entity_poly.entity_id
_entity_poly.type
_entity_poly.pdbx_seq_one_letter_code
_entity_poly.pdbx_strand_id
1 'polypeptide(L)' 'FGGVHSTAERRARWGADAVGAGLIRLSVGCEGGDDLARDIEQALDAARST' A
#
# COMPACT_ATOMS: atom_id res chain seq x y z
N PHE A 1 10.73 -1.48 -5.35
CA PHE A 1 10.54 -0.13 -4.78
C PHE A 1 11.45 0.83 -5.51
N GLY A 2 11.03 2.09 -5.67
CA GLY A 2 11.83 3.15 -6.31
C GLY A 2 11.58 3.37 -7.81
N GLY A 3 10.44 2.91 -8.35
CA GLY A 3 10.00 3.24 -9.71
C GLY A 3 9.14 4.50 -9.74
N VAL A 4 8.75 4.93 -10.95
CA VAL A 4 7.85 6.08 -11.15
C VAL A 4 6.37 5.77 -10.86
N HIS A 5 6.03 4.49 -10.71
CA HIS A 5 4.69 4.03 -10.39
C HIS A 5 4.61 3.55 -8.94
N SER A 6 3.51 3.91 -8.28
CA SER A 6 3.19 3.47 -6.93
C SER A 6 2.94 1.96 -6.90
N THR A 7 3.52 1.29 -5.90
CA THR A 7 3.39 -0.16 -5.71
C THR A 7 3.24 -0.49 -4.23
N ALA A 8 2.39 -1.47 -3.91
CA ALA A 8 2.15 -1.91 -2.54
C ALA A 8 2.32 -3.42 -2.40
N GLU A 9 2.77 -3.87 -1.23
CA GLU A 9 2.82 -5.30 -0.90
C GLU A 9 2.42 -5.58 0.55
N ARG A 10 1.87 -6.77 0.81
CA ARG A 10 1.71 -7.29 2.17
C ARG A 10 3.04 -7.82 2.68
N ARG A 11 3.64 -7.15 3.67
CA ARG A 11 5.02 -7.44 4.06
C ARG A 11 5.19 -8.83 4.68
N ALA A 12 4.16 -9.29 5.40
CA ALA A 12 4.13 -10.62 6.03
C ALA A 12 4.34 -11.80 5.04
N ARG A 13 4.18 -11.60 3.72
CA ARG A 13 4.36 -12.66 2.70
C ARG A 13 5.77 -13.23 2.62
N TRP A 14 6.78 -12.50 3.10
CA TRP A 14 8.19 -12.86 2.92
C TRP A 14 8.78 -13.67 4.09
N GLY A 15 8.02 -13.90 5.17
CA GLY A 15 8.37 -14.79 6.29
C GLY A 15 9.57 -14.37 7.16
N ALA A 16 10.44 -13.49 6.68
CA ALA A 16 11.66 -13.05 7.37
C ALA A 16 11.45 -11.92 8.38
N ASP A 17 10.34 -11.19 8.29
CA ASP A 17 10.04 -10.06 9.16
C ASP A 17 8.93 -10.42 10.15
N ALA A 18 9.15 -10.17 11.45
CA ALA A 18 8.14 -10.29 12.49
C ALA A 18 7.17 -9.08 12.46
N VAL A 19 6.37 -8.98 11.40
CA VAL A 19 5.40 -7.90 11.19
C VAL A 19 3.98 -8.42 11.19
N GLY A 20 3.04 -7.59 11.67
CA GLY A 20 1.62 -7.95 11.69
C GLY A 20 1.06 -8.21 10.28
N ALA A 21 0.07 -9.11 10.17
CA ALA A 21 -0.55 -9.49 8.90
C ALA A 21 -1.19 -8.30 8.15
N GLY A 22 -1.56 -7.24 8.88
CA GLY A 22 -2.11 -6.00 8.34
C GLY A 22 -1.07 -5.02 7.77
N LEU A 23 0.24 -5.24 7.98
CA LEU A 23 1.25 -4.31 7.50
C LEU A 23 1.39 -4.37 5.97
N ILE A 24 1.05 -3.25 5.33
CA ILE A 24 1.30 -2.99 3.91
C ILE A 24 2.48 -2.04 3.78
N ARG A 25 3.44 -2.39 2.91
CA ARG A 25 4.54 -1.49 2.55
C ARG A 25 4.24 -0.84 1.20
N LEU A 26 4.30 0.49 1.15
CA LEU A 26 4.05 1.29 -0.04
C LEU A 26 5.36 1.89 -0.58
N SER A 27 5.59 1.74 -1.89
CA SER A 27 6.50 2.59 -2.68
C SER A 27 5.64 3.69 -3.29
N VAL A 28 5.87 4.94 -2.90
CA VAL A 28 5.23 6.08 -3.56
C VAL A 28 5.98 6.39 -4.86
N GLY A 29 5.23 6.49 -5.96
CA GLY A 29 5.73 6.85 -7.28
C GLY A 29 5.71 8.36 -7.51
N CYS A 30 5.53 8.77 -8.76
CA CYS A 30 5.50 10.18 -9.18
C CYS A 30 4.09 10.66 -9.61
N GLU A 31 3.04 9.94 -9.21
CA GLU A 31 1.66 10.35 -9.47
C GLU A 31 1.28 11.65 -8.73
N GLY A 32 0.16 12.26 -9.12
CA GLY A 32 -0.40 13.39 -8.37
C GLY A 32 -0.73 12.98 -6.94
N GLY A 33 -0.25 13.75 -5.96
CA GLY A 33 -0.40 13.39 -4.54
C GLY A 33 -1.87 13.22 -4.11
N ASP A 34 -2.75 14.10 -4.57
CA ASP A 34 -4.17 14.04 -4.27
C ASP A 34 -4.86 12.82 -4.90
N ASP A 35 -4.44 12.44 -6.10
CA ASP A 35 -4.97 11.25 -6.79
C ASP A 35 -4.57 9.98 -6.04
N LEU A 36 -3.29 9.90 -5.64
CA LEU A 36 -2.77 8.76 -4.88
C LEU A 36 -3.42 8.66 -3.49
N ALA A 37 -3.61 9.78 -2.80
CA ALA A 37 -4.29 9.81 -1.50
C ALA A 37 -5.73 9.30 -1.63
N ARG A 38 -6.49 9.80 -2.62
CA ARG A 38 -7.87 9.36 -2.88
C ARG A 38 -7.95 7.87 -3.20
N ASP A 39 -7.02 7.33 -3.98
CA ASP A 39 -6.99 5.90 -4.32
C ASP A 39 -6.75 5.03 -3.07
N ILE A 40 -5.84 5.46 -2.19
CA ILE A 40 -5.57 4.78 -0.91
C ILE A 40 -6.79 4.84 0.01
N GLU A 41 -7.44 6.00 0.14
CA GLU A 41 -8.65 6.16 0.96
C GLU A 41 -9.78 5.23 0.47
N GLN A 42 -10.03 5.19 -0.83
CA GLN A 42 -11.03 4.30 -1.43
C GLN A 42 -10.72 2.82 -1.16
N ALA A 43 -9.46 2.41 -1.30
CA ALA A 43 -9.04 1.05 -1.01
C ALA A 43 -9.22 0.68 0.47
N LEU A 44 -8.95 1.62 1.39
CA LEU A 44 -9.16 1.41 2.82
C LEU A 44 -10.64 1.28 3.18
N ASP A 45 -11.51 2.09 2.59
CA ASP A 45 -12.95 2.02 2.81
C ASP A 45 -13.55 0.71 2.28
N ALA A 46 -13.11 0.27 1.10
CA ALA A 46 -13.48 -1.03 0.55
C ALA A 46 -13.03 -2.18 1.46
N ALA A 47 -11.80 -2.12 1.98
CA ALA A 47 -11.26 -3.15 2.87
C ALA A 47 -11.96 -3.21 4.24
N ARG A 48 -12.48 -2.10 4.77
CA ARG A 48 -13.28 -2.10 6.02
C ARG A 48 -14.66 -2.73 5.85
N SER A 49 -15.18 -2.71 4.63
CA SER A 49 -16.54 -3.16 4.32
C SER A 49 -16.62 -4.67 4.04
N THR A 50 -15.49 -5.39 4.13
CA THR A 50 -15.34 -6.83 3.87
C THR A 50 -15.00 -7.57 5.16
#